data_AF-A0A8B9SMT9-F1
#
_entry.id   AF-A0A8B9SMT9-F1
#
_cell.length_a   1.000
_cell.length_b   1.000
_cell.length_c   1.000
_cell.angle_alpha   90.00
_cell.angle_beta   90.00
_cell.angle_gamma   90.00
#
_symmetry.space_group_name_H-M   'P 1'
#
loop_
_entity.id
_entity.type
_entity.pdbx_description
1 polymer ?
#
loop_
_entity_poly.entity_id
_entity_poly.type
_entity_poly.pdbx_seq_one_letter_code
_entity_poly.pdbx_strand_id
1 'polypeptide(L)'
;MSSAPIRSPTLRPHRMKKDESFLGKIGGTLARKKKAKEVSDLQEEGKNAINAPMNPSTVDMHPEDTFLEENEERTMIDPNSKEDPKFKELIKVLIDWINDVLVEERIIVKHLEEDLYDGQVLQKLLEKLADRKLNVAEVTQSEIGQKQKLQTVLEAVHDLLRPHGWTIKWNVDSIHGKNLISILHLLVALAMHFQAPTRLPEHVSVQVVVVRKREGLLQTTHVTEELTTTTEMMMGRFERDAFDTLFDHAPDKLSVVKKSLITFVNKHLNKLNLEVTELETQFADGVYLVLLMGLLEDYFVPLHNFYLTPESFDQKVHNVSFAFELMQDGGLKKPKARPEDVVNLDLKSTLRVLYNLFTKYKNVE
;
A
#
# COMPACT_ATOMS: atom_id res chain seq x y z
N MET A 1 106.17 19.12 -1.88
CA MET A 1 105.63 17.85 -1.37
C MET A 1 104.96 17.19 -2.56
N SER A 2 105.70 16.32 -3.25
CA SER A 2 105.49 14.85 -3.29
C SER A 2 104.10 14.49 -3.82
N SER A 3 103.88 13.68 -4.84
CA SER A 3 104.72 12.93 -5.77
C SER A 3 103.74 12.27 -6.76
N ALA A 4 104.09 12.31 -8.04
CA ALA A 4 103.68 11.53 -9.22
C ALA A 4 103.13 10.07 -8.97
N PRO A 5 102.82 9.25 -10.01
CA PRO A 5 101.97 9.42 -11.22
C PRO A 5 101.29 8.09 -11.73
N ILE A 6 100.63 8.11 -12.93
CA ILE A 6 100.53 7.02 -13.98
C ILE A 6 99.73 5.71 -13.59
N ARG A 7 98.83 5.04 -14.35
CA ARG A 7 98.81 4.51 -15.73
C ARG A 7 97.43 3.86 -16.06
N SER A 8 97.08 3.83 -17.34
CA SER A 8 96.07 3.00 -18.08
C SER A 8 96.41 1.48 -18.11
N PRO A 9 95.78 0.49 -18.83
CA PRO A 9 94.72 0.51 -19.88
C PRO A 9 93.69 -0.70 -19.96
N THR A 10 92.76 -0.60 -20.93
CA THR A 10 91.99 -1.59 -21.75
C THR A 10 91.91 -3.12 -21.46
N LEU A 11 90.69 -3.67 -21.64
CA LEU A 11 90.43 -5.01 -22.23
C LEU A 11 89.21 -4.97 -23.20
N ARG A 12 89.44 -5.42 -24.44
CA ARG A 12 88.48 -5.93 -25.46
C ARG A 12 88.91 -7.39 -25.76
N PRO A 13 88.29 -8.20 -26.65
CA PRO A 13 86.90 -8.38 -27.14
C PRO A 13 86.45 -9.88 -27.13
N HIS A 14 85.19 -10.19 -27.48
CA HIS A 14 84.90 -11.32 -28.40
C HIS A 14 83.47 -11.30 -28.99
N ARG A 15 83.37 -11.49 -30.32
CA ARG A 15 82.16 -11.79 -31.11
C ARG A 15 81.94 -13.32 -31.16
N MET A 16 80.69 -13.81 -31.15
CA MET A 16 79.99 -14.47 -32.29
C MET A 16 78.69 -15.23 -31.90
N LYS A 17 77.61 -14.94 -32.67
CA LYS A 17 76.45 -15.73 -33.16
C LYS A 17 76.03 -17.05 -32.47
N LYS A 18 74.71 -17.22 -32.20
CA LYS A 18 73.79 -18.06 -33.03
C LYS A 18 72.30 -18.11 -32.56
N ASP A 19 71.45 -18.34 -33.56
CA ASP A 19 70.17 -19.05 -33.62
C ASP A 19 68.82 -18.37 -33.25
N GLU A 20 68.10 -18.02 -34.32
CA GLU A 20 66.63 -17.97 -34.38
C GLU A 20 66.02 -19.37 -34.14
N SER A 21 64.96 -19.48 -33.34
CA SER A 21 63.63 -19.93 -33.80
C SER A 21 62.69 -20.30 -32.64
N PHE A 22 61.39 -20.32 -32.96
CA PHE A 22 60.33 -21.17 -32.41
C PHE A 22 59.27 -20.65 -31.44
N LEU A 23 59.28 -19.40 -30.95
CA LEU A 23 58.20 -18.91 -30.07
C LEU A 23 57.30 -17.80 -30.64
N GLY A 24 57.58 -17.30 -31.85
CA GLY A 24 56.79 -16.21 -32.45
C GLY A 24 55.56 -16.60 -33.28
N LYS A 25 55.33 -17.89 -33.56
CA LYS A 25 54.32 -18.33 -34.55
C LYS A 25 53.01 -18.92 -33.98
N ILE A 26 52.86 -19.06 -32.66
CA ILE A 26 51.66 -19.67 -32.05
C ILE A 26 50.67 -18.61 -31.49
N GLY A 27 51.13 -17.37 -31.21
CA GLY A 27 50.26 -16.32 -30.65
C GLY A 27 49.33 -15.62 -31.66
N GLY A 28 49.69 -15.60 -32.96
CA GLY A 28 48.95 -14.83 -33.98
C GLY A 28 47.71 -15.51 -34.55
N THR A 29 47.64 -16.85 -34.52
CA THR A 29 46.53 -17.62 -35.11
C THR A 29 45.34 -17.79 -34.15
N LEU A 30 45.57 -17.82 -32.84
CA LEU A 30 44.52 -17.83 -31.81
C LEU A 30 43.76 -16.50 -31.72
N ALA A 31 44.46 -15.37 -31.78
CA ALA A 31 43.83 -14.05 -31.76
C ALA A 31 42.96 -13.79 -33.01
N ARG A 32 43.38 -14.30 -34.18
CA ARG A 32 42.63 -14.16 -35.43
C ARG A 32 41.40 -15.07 -35.48
N LYS A 33 41.47 -16.29 -34.91
CA LYS A 33 40.30 -17.19 -34.75
C LYS A 33 39.28 -16.64 -33.74
N LYS A 34 39.73 -15.99 -32.66
CA LYS A 34 38.83 -15.38 -31.66
C LYS A 34 38.02 -14.23 -32.26
N LYS A 35 38.68 -13.34 -33.02
CA LYS A 35 37.99 -12.25 -33.74
C LYS A 35 37.05 -12.76 -34.84
N ALA A 36 37.42 -13.83 -35.55
CA ALA A 36 36.54 -14.40 -36.59
C ALA A 36 35.28 -15.06 -36.00
N LYS A 37 35.41 -15.67 -34.81
CA LYS A 37 34.27 -16.23 -34.09
C LYS A 37 33.35 -15.12 -33.54
N GLU A 38 33.93 -14.09 -32.95
CA GLU A 38 33.20 -12.92 -32.43
C GLU A 38 32.42 -12.17 -33.54
N VAL A 39 33.02 -12.02 -34.74
CA VAL A 39 32.32 -11.44 -35.89
C VAL A 39 31.21 -12.35 -36.40
N SER A 40 31.38 -13.68 -36.35
CA SER A 40 30.33 -14.64 -36.72
C SER A 40 29.16 -14.61 -35.73
N ASP A 41 29.47 -14.57 -34.42
CA ASP A 41 28.49 -14.55 -33.34
C ASP A 41 27.65 -13.25 -33.40
N LEU A 42 28.30 -12.09 -33.64
CA LEU A 42 27.61 -10.80 -33.84
C LEU A 42 26.74 -10.78 -35.10
N GLN A 43 27.14 -11.49 -36.16
CA GLN A 43 26.39 -11.56 -37.41
C GLN A 43 25.21 -12.53 -37.34
N GLU A 44 25.30 -13.54 -36.48
CA GLU A 44 24.21 -14.46 -36.14
C GLU A 44 23.20 -13.82 -35.17
N GLU A 45 23.68 -13.06 -34.18
CA GLU A 45 22.86 -12.22 -33.31
C GLU A 45 22.09 -11.16 -34.12
N GLY A 46 22.76 -10.49 -35.07
CA GLY A 46 22.12 -9.55 -35.99
C GLY A 46 21.05 -10.19 -36.89
N LYS A 47 21.21 -11.46 -37.29
CA LYS A 47 20.19 -12.21 -38.04
C LYS A 47 19.02 -12.66 -37.17
N ASN A 48 19.26 -13.01 -35.90
CA ASN A 48 18.21 -13.36 -34.96
C ASN A 48 17.38 -12.14 -34.54
N ALA A 49 18.00 -10.96 -34.43
CA ALA A 49 17.29 -9.71 -34.16
C ALA A 49 16.32 -9.29 -35.28
N ILE A 50 16.63 -9.63 -36.54
CA ILE A 50 15.77 -9.31 -37.70
C ILE A 50 14.56 -10.27 -37.80
N ASN A 51 14.68 -11.50 -37.29
CA ASN A 51 13.64 -12.54 -37.41
C ASN A 51 12.73 -12.67 -36.17
N ALA A 52 12.95 -11.87 -35.12
CA ALA A 52 12.04 -11.84 -33.98
C ALA A 52 10.71 -11.14 -34.38
N PRO A 53 9.53 -11.68 -34.01
CA PRO A 53 8.26 -11.03 -34.32
C PRO A 53 8.26 -9.64 -33.66
N MET A 54 8.02 -8.58 -34.45
CA MET A 54 7.87 -7.22 -33.93
C MET A 54 6.81 -7.20 -32.83
N ASN A 55 7.24 -6.99 -31.59
CA ASN A 55 6.36 -6.55 -30.52
C ASN A 55 6.82 -5.14 -30.11
N PRO A 56 6.22 -4.07 -30.64
CA PRO A 56 6.62 -2.72 -30.32
C PRO A 56 5.93 -2.28 -29.03
N SER A 57 6.48 -2.71 -27.90
CA SER A 57 6.28 -2.04 -26.62
C SER A 57 7.65 -1.91 -25.99
N THR A 58 8.45 -1.01 -26.56
CA THR A 58 9.64 -0.49 -25.89
C THR A 58 9.14 0.24 -24.65
N VAL A 59 9.19 -0.45 -23.50
CA VAL A 59 9.20 0.20 -22.20
C VAL A 59 10.29 1.26 -22.28
N ASP A 60 9.93 2.52 -22.05
CA ASP A 60 10.86 3.64 -22.04
C ASP A 60 11.72 3.50 -20.75
N MET A 61 12.68 2.58 -20.81
CA MET A 61 13.60 2.27 -19.71
C MET A 61 14.62 3.39 -19.66
N HIS A 62 14.69 4.13 -18.55
CA HIS A 62 15.73 5.13 -18.36
C HIS A 62 17.10 4.40 -18.31
N PRO A 63 18.22 4.98 -18.78
CA PRO A 63 19.53 4.31 -18.76
C PRO A 63 19.95 3.79 -17.37
N GLU A 64 19.52 4.49 -16.31
CA GLU A 64 19.72 4.08 -14.91
C GLU A 64 18.88 2.86 -14.48
N ASP A 65 17.86 2.48 -15.26
CA ASP A 65 17.02 1.30 -15.03
C ASP A 65 17.63 0.01 -15.61
N THR A 66 18.73 0.11 -16.35
CA THR A 66 19.43 -1.05 -16.96
C THR A 66 20.67 -1.51 -16.18
N PHE A 67 21.12 -0.74 -15.19
CA PHE A 67 22.25 -1.12 -14.33
C PHE A 67 21.77 -1.89 -13.11
N LEU A 68 21.43 -3.16 -13.32
CA LEU A 68 21.23 -4.11 -12.22
C LEU A 68 22.56 -4.83 -11.88
N GLU A 69 22.87 -4.92 -10.59
CA GLU A 69 23.88 -5.82 -10.06
C GLU A 69 23.42 -7.29 -10.19
N GLU A 70 24.36 -8.23 -10.07
CA GLU A 70 24.07 -9.65 -10.23
C GLU A 70 23.14 -10.15 -9.11
N ASN A 71 21.99 -10.73 -9.48
CA ASN A 71 20.85 -11.08 -8.62
C ASN A 71 20.02 -9.90 -8.09
N GLU A 72 20.29 -8.67 -8.53
CA GLU A 72 19.42 -7.54 -8.22
C GLU A 72 18.10 -7.67 -8.99
N GLU A 73 17.02 -7.25 -8.35
CA GLU A 73 15.66 -7.28 -8.87
C GLU A 73 15.05 -5.89 -8.79
N ARG A 74 14.43 -5.45 -9.89
CA ARG A 74 13.66 -4.22 -9.94
C ARG A 74 12.27 -4.47 -10.45
N THR A 75 11.31 -3.84 -9.79
CA THR A 75 9.89 -3.95 -10.10
C THR A 75 9.39 -2.64 -10.67
N MET A 76 8.73 -2.70 -11.82
CA MET A 76 8.16 -1.55 -12.50
C MET A 76 6.70 -1.84 -12.81
N ILE A 77 5.82 -0.87 -12.60
CA ILE A 77 4.41 -1.03 -12.96
C ILE A 77 4.28 -0.87 -14.47
N ASP A 78 3.57 -1.79 -15.11
CA ASP A 78 3.24 -1.70 -16.53
C ASP A 78 2.55 -0.35 -16.83
N PRO A 79 2.98 0.40 -17.87
CA PRO A 79 2.40 1.69 -18.18
C PRO A 79 0.87 1.67 -18.35
N ASN A 80 0.30 0.58 -18.88
CA ASN A 80 -1.15 0.48 -19.04
C ASN A 80 -1.86 0.36 -17.68
N SER A 81 -1.24 -0.33 -16.72
CA SER A 81 -1.76 -0.41 -15.34
C SER A 81 -1.64 0.93 -14.61
N LYS A 82 -0.63 1.75 -14.91
CA LYS A 82 -0.55 3.13 -14.37
C LYS A 82 -1.68 4.02 -14.88
N GLU A 83 -2.15 3.78 -16.10
CA GLU A 83 -3.25 4.53 -16.70
C GLU A 83 -4.64 4.08 -16.23
N ASP A 84 -4.74 2.94 -15.54
CA ASP A 84 -6.01 2.40 -15.04
C ASP A 84 -6.72 3.40 -14.09
N PRO A 85 -7.99 3.76 -14.35
CA PRO A 85 -8.74 4.70 -13.53
C PRO A 85 -8.86 4.29 -12.06
N LYS A 86 -9.05 2.99 -11.77
CA LYS A 86 -9.17 2.49 -10.39
C LYS A 86 -7.83 2.54 -9.66
N PHE A 87 -6.73 2.29 -10.36
CA PHE A 87 -5.40 2.42 -9.78
C PHE A 87 -5.10 3.88 -9.41
N LYS A 88 -5.44 4.83 -10.30
CA LYS A 88 -5.32 6.27 -10.03
C LYS A 88 -6.23 6.70 -8.88
N GLU A 89 -7.46 6.19 -8.83
CA GLU A 89 -8.39 6.42 -7.72
C GLU A 89 -7.82 5.91 -6.40
N LEU A 90 -7.24 4.71 -6.36
CA LEU A 90 -6.63 4.16 -5.16
C LEU A 90 -5.51 5.07 -4.63
N ILE A 91 -4.60 5.50 -5.50
CA ILE A 91 -3.52 6.43 -5.14
C ILE A 91 -4.11 7.72 -4.58
N LYS A 92 -5.10 8.30 -5.28
CA LYS A 92 -5.75 9.54 -4.86
C LYS A 92 -6.39 9.40 -3.48
N VAL A 93 -7.20 8.36 -3.28
CA VAL A 93 -7.90 8.09 -2.02
C VAL A 93 -6.92 7.94 -0.85
N LEU A 94 -5.80 7.26 -1.07
CA LEU A 94 -4.77 7.10 -0.03
C LEU A 94 -4.05 8.43 0.27
N ILE A 95 -3.76 9.24 -0.75
CA ILE A 95 -3.17 10.58 -0.57
C ILE A 95 -4.14 11.48 0.21
N ASP A 96 -5.40 11.54 -0.21
CA ASP A 96 -6.44 12.35 0.43
C ASP A 96 -6.58 11.94 1.90
N TRP A 97 -6.65 10.63 2.19
CA TRP A 97 -6.69 10.13 3.56
C TRP A 97 -5.47 10.52 4.40
N ILE A 98 -4.24 10.35 3.89
CA ILE A 98 -3.04 10.74 4.63
C ILE A 98 -3.04 12.25 4.92
N ASN A 99 -3.43 13.05 3.93
CA ASN A 99 -3.52 14.50 4.07
C ASN A 99 -4.55 14.92 5.11
N ASP A 100 -5.73 14.29 5.11
CA ASP A 100 -6.78 14.56 6.11
C ASP A 100 -6.30 14.22 7.52
N VAL A 101 -5.60 13.10 7.70
CA VAL A 101 -5.06 12.70 9.01
C VAL A 101 -3.96 13.66 9.50
N LEU A 102 -3.13 14.18 8.58
CA LEU A 102 -1.95 14.99 8.91
C LEU A 102 -2.12 16.50 8.71
N VAL A 103 -3.34 16.96 8.43
CA VAL A 103 -3.65 18.37 8.17
C VAL A 103 -3.24 19.29 9.34
N GLU A 104 -3.43 18.83 10.58
CA GLU A 104 -3.05 19.57 11.80
C GLU A 104 -1.54 19.72 11.94
N GLU A 105 -0.77 18.76 11.44
CA GLU A 105 0.70 18.82 11.40
C GLU A 105 1.25 19.61 10.19
N ARG A 106 0.36 20.13 9.33
CA ARG A 106 0.69 20.87 8.10
C ARG A 106 1.56 20.06 7.13
N ILE A 107 1.38 18.75 7.12
CA ILE A 107 2.06 17.85 6.17
C ILE A 107 1.13 17.68 4.98
N ILE A 108 1.69 17.79 3.77
CA ILE A 108 0.96 17.62 2.51
C ILE A 108 1.74 16.63 1.65
N VAL A 109 1.11 15.50 1.38
CA VAL A 109 1.56 14.46 0.45
C VAL A 109 0.98 14.73 -0.93
N LYS A 110 1.82 14.60 -1.95
CA LYS A 110 1.47 14.74 -3.38
C LYS A 110 1.86 13.50 -4.17
N HIS A 111 2.99 12.87 -3.82
CA HIS A 111 3.53 11.72 -4.52
C HIS A 111 3.99 10.70 -3.49
N LEU A 112 3.28 9.57 -3.42
CA LEU A 112 3.53 8.53 -2.41
C LEU A 112 5.00 8.06 -2.40
N GLU A 113 5.60 7.90 -3.57
CA GLU A 113 7.00 7.49 -3.73
C GLU A 113 8.00 8.52 -3.21
N GLU A 114 7.74 9.82 -3.43
CA GLU A 114 8.67 10.89 -3.08
C GLU A 114 8.49 11.40 -1.65
N ASP A 115 7.29 11.26 -1.10
CA ASP A 115 6.97 11.83 0.22
C ASP A 115 7.09 10.79 1.35
N LEU A 116 7.02 9.48 1.06
CA LEU A 116 7.04 8.43 2.10
C LEU A 116 8.38 7.68 2.21
N TYR A 117 9.27 7.77 1.20
CA TYR A 117 10.47 6.92 1.12
C TYR A 117 11.47 7.12 2.26
N ASP A 118 11.50 8.30 2.90
CA ASP A 118 12.43 8.59 3.99
C ASP A 118 11.88 8.18 5.36
N GLY A 119 10.62 7.74 5.42
CA GLY A 119 9.91 7.32 6.62
C GLY A 119 9.33 8.45 7.47
N GLN A 120 9.48 9.72 7.09
CA GLN A 120 9.01 10.85 7.89
C GLN A 120 7.49 10.94 7.94
N VAL A 121 6.84 10.89 6.77
CA VAL A 121 5.38 10.92 6.67
C VAL A 121 4.77 9.68 7.32
N LEU A 122 5.36 8.51 7.08
CA LEU A 122 4.92 7.25 7.68
C LEU A 122 5.01 7.27 9.22
N GLN A 123 6.07 7.84 9.78
CA GLN A 123 6.19 8.05 11.23
C GLN A 123 5.00 8.88 11.73
N LYS A 124 4.77 10.07 11.15
CA LYS A 124 3.73 10.99 11.62
C LYS A 124 2.34 10.42 11.49
N LEU A 125 2.07 9.74 10.38
CA LEU A 125 0.83 9.01 10.15
C LEU A 125 0.60 7.98 11.25
N LEU A 126 1.61 7.15 11.57
CA LEU A 126 1.48 6.13 12.59
C LEU A 126 1.31 6.73 13.99
N GLU A 127 2.04 7.80 14.30
CA GLU A 127 1.92 8.48 15.60
C GLU A 127 0.51 9.03 15.82
N LYS A 128 -0.08 9.62 14.78
CA LYS A 128 -1.44 10.19 14.83
C LYS A 128 -2.51 9.11 14.92
N LEU A 129 -2.40 8.05 14.12
CA LEU A 129 -3.38 6.96 14.09
C LEU A 129 -3.35 6.09 15.35
N ALA A 130 -2.16 5.82 15.90
CA ALA A 130 -1.99 4.98 17.07
C ALA A 130 -2.00 5.75 18.41
N ASP A 131 -2.13 7.09 18.37
CA ASP A 131 -2.00 7.99 19.52
C ASP A 131 -0.76 7.69 20.38
N ARG A 132 0.38 7.42 19.70
CA ARG A 132 1.63 6.98 20.33
C ARG A 132 2.82 7.64 19.64
N LYS A 133 3.77 8.17 20.42
CA LYS A 133 5.06 8.63 19.89
C LYS A 133 6.01 7.48 19.57
N LEU A 134 6.69 7.58 18.42
CA LEU A 134 7.75 6.64 18.04
C LEU A 134 9.11 7.21 18.46
N ASN A 135 10.00 6.34 18.93
CA ASN A 135 11.35 6.73 19.33
C ASN A 135 12.28 6.79 18.11
N VAL A 136 12.10 7.81 17.28
CA VAL A 136 12.93 8.06 16.10
C VAL A 136 13.35 9.53 16.07
N ALA A 137 14.48 9.83 15.42
CA ALA A 137 14.94 11.21 15.24
C ALA A 137 13.92 12.02 14.44
N GLU A 138 13.65 13.26 14.83
CA GLU A 138 12.64 14.10 14.15
C GLU A 138 12.98 14.39 12.69
N VAL A 139 14.27 14.54 12.36
CA VAL A 139 14.74 14.80 11.00
C VAL A 139 15.95 13.92 10.73
N THR A 140 15.98 13.28 9.56
CA THR A 140 17.10 12.44 9.11
C THR A 140 17.45 12.81 7.67
N GLN A 141 18.68 13.31 7.45
CA GLN A 141 19.15 13.66 6.11
C GLN A 141 20.06 12.60 5.48
N SER A 142 20.69 11.75 6.28
CA SER A 142 21.55 10.68 5.77
C SER A 142 20.72 9.47 5.36
N GLU A 143 21.13 8.78 4.30
CA GLU A 143 20.51 7.53 3.84
C GLU A 143 20.41 6.49 4.96
N ILE A 144 21.50 6.34 5.74
CA ILE A 144 21.55 5.43 6.89
C ILE A 144 20.52 5.83 7.95
N GLY A 145 20.37 7.13 8.22
CA GLY A 145 19.38 7.63 9.19
C GLY A 145 17.94 7.40 8.72
N GLN A 146 17.67 7.59 7.43
CA GLN A 146 16.36 7.32 6.82
C GLN A 146 16.02 5.82 6.90
N LYS A 147 16.95 4.92 6.56
CA LYS A 147 16.75 3.47 6.67
C LYS A 147 16.54 3.03 8.12
N GLN A 148 17.27 3.61 9.08
CA GLN A 148 17.05 3.34 10.51
C GLN A 148 15.67 3.82 10.99
N LYS A 149 15.23 5.01 10.56
CA LYS A 149 13.89 5.51 10.86
C LYS A 149 12.82 4.58 10.30
N LEU A 150 12.92 4.21 9.02
CA LEU A 150 12.02 3.25 8.39
C LEU A 150 12.01 1.92 9.13
N GLN A 151 13.16 1.40 9.57
CA GLN A 151 13.23 0.16 10.34
C GLN A 151 12.34 0.25 11.58
N THR A 152 12.48 1.29 12.40
CA THR A 152 11.66 1.48 13.60
C THR A 152 10.18 1.69 13.29
N VAL A 153 9.86 2.45 12.23
CA VAL A 153 8.47 2.66 11.81
C VAL A 153 7.83 1.34 11.35
N LEU A 154 8.52 0.58 10.50
CA LEU A 154 8.01 -0.68 9.97
C LEU A 154 7.94 -1.78 11.03
N GLU A 155 8.82 -1.78 12.04
CA GLU A 155 8.69 -2.63 13.23
C GLU A 155 7.42 -2.31 14.02
N ALA A 156 7.14 -1.02 14.26
CA ALA A 156 5.91 -0.62 14.93
C ALA A 156 4.65 -1.02 14.14
N VAL A 157 4.69 -0.88 12.81
CA VAL A 157 3.62 -1.37 11.92
C VAL A 157 3.51 -2.90 12.00
N HIS A 158 4.62 -3.62 12.01
CA HIS A 158 4.64 -5.07 12.13
C HIS A 158 3.94 -5.53 13.41
N ASP A 159 4.25 -4.91 14.55
CA ASP A 159 3.63 -5.26 15.83
C ASP A 159 2.11 -5.03 15.85
N LEU A 160 1.63 -4.01 15.11
CA LEU A 160 0.19 -3.72 14.97
C LEU A 160 -0.52 -4.71 14.04
N LEU A 161 0.11 -5.06 12.92
CA LEU A 161 -0.52 -5.86 11.87
C LEU A 161 -0.34 -7.37 12.04
N ARG A 162 0.76 -7.84 12.64
CA ARG A 162 1.06 -9.28 12.78
C ARG A 162 -0.05 -10.08 13.48
N PRO A 163 -0.70 -9.60 14.55
CA PRO A 163 -1.79 -10.34 15.19
C PRO A 163 -2.96 -10.66 14.25
N HIS A 164 -3.09 -9.92 13.15
CA HIS A 164 -4.22 -9.97 12.22
C HIS A 164 -3.88 -10.70 10.90
N GLY A 165 -2.74 -11.40 10.82
CA GLY A 165 -2.41 -12.27 9.67
C GLY A 165 -2.23 -11.53 8.34
N TRP A 166 -1.75 -10.28 8.36
CA TRP A 166 -1.42 -9.55 7.14
C TRP A 166 -0.22 -10.16 6.42
N THR A 167 -0.32 -10.28 5.09
CA THR A 167 0.82 -10.64 4.24
C THR A 167 1.69 -9.41 4.06
N ILE A 168 2.93 -9.48 4.53
CA ILE A 168 3.87 -8.36 4.48
C ILE A 168 4.56 -8.38 3.12
N LYS A 169 4.32 -7.35 2.31
CA LYS A 169 4.91 -7.16 0.97
C LYS A 169 5.79 -5.91 0.88
N TRP A 170 6.31 -5.47 2.02
CA TRP A 170 7.17 -4.31 2.14
C TRP A 170 8.29 -4.58 3.15
N ASN A 171 9.40 -3.86 2.95
CA ASN A 171 10.57 -3.83 3.83
C ASN A 171 11.27 -2.47 3.67
N VAL A 172 12.27 -2.18 4.51
CA VAL A 172 13.00 -0.92 4.50
C VAL A 172 13.54 -0.58 3.11
N ASP A 173 14.20 -1.52 2.45
CA ASP A 173 14.82 -1.27 1.14
C ASP A 173 13.78 -1.01 0.04
N SER A 174 12.63 -1.68 0.07
CA SER A 174 11.55 -1.45 -0.89
C SER A 174 10.90 -0.07 -0.72
N ILE A 175 10.68 0.39 0.52
CA ILE A 175 10.07 1.70 0.77
C ILE A 175 11.09 2.80 0.47
N HIS A 176 12.32 2.67 0.95
CA HIS A 176 13.40 3.62 0.69
C HIS A 176 13.76 3.69 -0.80
N GLY A 177 13.73 2.55 -1.48
CA GLY A 177 13.88 2.42 -2.94
C GLY A 177 12.65 2.85 -3.74
N LYS A 178 11.68 3.54 -3.13
CA LYS A 178 10.49 4.13 -3.77
C LYS A 178 9.63 3.11 -4.53
N ASN A 179 9.55 1.88 -4.04
CA ASN A 179 8.69 0.87 -4.65
C ASN A 179 7.23 1.18 -4.35
N LEU A 180 6.53 1.75 -5.34
CA LEU A 180 5.12 2.12 -5.21
C LEU A 180 4.22 0.95 -4.82
N ILE A 181 4.49 -0.27 -5.30
CA ILE A 181 3.67 -1.46 -4.95
C ILE A 181 3.80 -1.78 -3.45
N SER A 182 5.02 -1.78 -2.92
CA SER A 182 5.26 -1.98 -1.48
C SER A 182 4.65 -0.86 -0.63
N ILE A 183 4.75 0.39 -1.08
CA ILE A 183 4.13 1.55 -0.41
C ILE A 183 2.61 1.40 -0.39
N LEU A 184 1.98 1.04 -1.51
CA LEU A 184 0.53 0.86 -1.60
C LEU A 184 0.06 -0.30 -0.72
N HIS A 185 0.75 -1.43 -0.71
CA HIS A 185 0.41 -2.54 0.19
C HIS A 185 0.46 -2.13 1.67
N LEU A 186 1.49 -1.38 2.06
CA LEU A 186 1.62 -0.84 3.42
C LEU A 186 0.44 0.10 3.76
N LEU A 187 0.15 1.05 2.89
CA LEU A 187 -0.90 2.04 3.11
C LEU A 187 -2.30 1.42 3.13
N VAL A 188 -2.60 0.49 2.22
CA VAL A 188 -3.86 -0.27 2.24
C VAL A 188 -3.99 -1.04 3.56
N ALA A 189 -2.93 -1.71 4.00
CA ALA A 189 -2.97 -2.44 5.27
C ALA A 189 -3.21 -1.50 6.47
N LEU A 190 -2.59 -0.32 6.50
CA LEU A 190 -2.80 0.68 7.54
C LEU A 190 -4.21 1.30 7.48
N ALA A 191 -4.68 1.70 6.31
CA ALA A 191 -6.01 2.26 6.12
C ALA A 191 -7.10 1.28 6.56
N MET A 192 -6.93 0.00 6.21
CA MET A 192 -7.84 -1.05 6.67
C MET A 192 -7.71 -1.30 8.17
N HIS A 193 -6.48 -1.32 8.71
CA HIS A 193 -6.25 -1.59 10.13
C HIS A 193 -6.89 -0.54 11.04
N PHE A 194 -6.70 0.74 10.69
CA PHE A 194 -7.22 1.88 11.44
C PHE A 194 -8.63 2.28 11.01
N GLN A 195 -9.29 1.50 10.14
CA GLN A 195 -10.63 1.77 9.63
C GLN A 195 -10.77 3.20 9.12
N ALA A 196 -9.85 3.60 8.22
CA ALA A 196 -9.81 4.92 7.64
C ALA A 196 -11.22 5.37 7.18
N PRO A 197 -11.60 6.64 7.41
CA PRO A 197 -12.89 7.22 7.02
C PRO A 197 -12.92 7.48 5.50
N THR A 198 -12.55 6.47 4.73
CA THR A 198 -12.50 6.51 3.27
C THR A 198 -12.80 5.14 2.70
N ARG A 199 -13.40 5.10 1.51
CA ARG A 199 -13.70 3.86 0.81
C ARG A 199 -12.59 3.58 -0.19
N LEU A 200 -11.78 2.57 0.08
CA LEU A 200 -10.81 2.09 -0.89
C LEU A 200 -11.54 1.47 -2.09
N PRO A 201 -11.10 1.73 -3.33
CA PRO A 201 -11.65 1.06 -4.51
C PRO A 201 -11.38 -0.44 -4.44
N GLU A 202 -12.38 -1.24 -4.82
CA GLU A 202 -12.32 -2.70 -4.78
C GLU A 202 -11.78 -3.31 -6.07
N HIS A 203 -11.09 -4.45 -5.93
CA HIS A 203 -10.51 -5.24 -7.03
C HIS A 203 -9.51 -4.45 -7.88
N VAL A 204 -8.60 -3.71 -7.23
CA VAL A 204 -7.50 -3.03 -7.92
C VAL A 204 -6.34 -3.99 -8.05
N SER A 205 -5.97 -4.30 -9.29
CA SER A 205 -4.82 -5.14 -9.63
C SER A 205 -3.99 -4.47 -10.72
N VAL A 206 -2.68 -4.65 -10.66
CA VAL A 206 -1.73 -4.05 -11.59
C VAL A 206 -0.78 -5.10 -12.15
N GLN A 207 -0.41 -4.95 -13.41
CA GLN A 207 0.67 -5.73 -14.00
C GLN A 207 2.00 -5.11 -13.59
N VAL A 208 2.88 -5.94 -13.04
CA VAL A 208 4.20 -5.57 -12.58
C VAL A 208 5.22 -6.33 -13.43
N VAL A 209 6.16 -5.58 -13.98
CA VAL A 209 7.32 -6.11 -14.68
C VAL A 209 8.45 -6.26 -13.68
N VAL A 210 8.85 -7.50 -13.44
CA VAL A 210 10.00 -7.86 -12.60
C VAL A 210 11.19 -8.10 -13.52
N VAL A 211 12.22 -7.28 -13.41
CA VAL A 211 13.47 -7.46 -14.13
C VAL A 211 14.53 -7.93 -13.14
N ARG A 212 15.11 -9.11 -13.38
CA ARG A 212 16.18 -9.67 -12.56
C ARG A 212 17.39 -9.99 -13.42
N LYS A 213 18.58 -9.62 -12.97
CA LYS A 213 19.82 -10.02 -13.64
C LYS A 213 20.32 -11.36 -13.10
N ARG A 214 20.45 -12.35 -13.97
CA ARG A 214 21.03 -13.67 -13.67
C ARG A 214 22.01 -14.10 -14.75
N GLU A 215 23.20 -14.50 -14.32
CA GLU A 215 24.33 -14.90 -15.15
C GLU A 215 24.69 -13.82 -16.19
N GLY A 216 24.55 -12.54 -15.83
CA GLY A 216 24.75 -11.41 -16.74
C GLY A 216 23.61 -11.16 -17.73
N LEU A 217 22.54 -11.97 -17.75
CA LEU A 217 21.35 -11.78 -18.59
C LEU A 217 20.20 -11.16 -17.80
N LEU A 218 19.45 -10.25 -18.42
CA LEU A 218 18.20 -9.73 -17.83
C LEU A 218 17.06 -10.71 -18.10
N GLN A 219 16.44 -11.20 -17.03
CA GLN A 219 15.22 -11.99 -17.06
C GLN A 219 14.04 -11.09 -16.70
N THR A 220 13.09 -10.96 -17.64
CA THR A 220 11.87 -10.19 -17.44
C THR A 220 10.69 -11.12 -17.18
N THR A 221 9.95 -10.88 -16.11
CA THR A 221 8.74 -11.63 -15.76
C THR A 221 7.59 -10.66 -15.53
N HIS A 222 6.40 -10.98 -16.05
CA HIS A 222 5.19 -10.22 -15.75
C HIS A 222 4.42 -10.92 -14.63
N VAL A 223 4.08 -10.16 -13.59
CA VAL A 223 3.35 -10.63 -12.41
C VAL A 223 2.16 -9.72 -12.18
N THR A 224 0.97 -10.30 -12.00
CA THR A 224 -0.20 -9.53 -11.59
C THR A 224 -0.21 -9.39 -10.08
N GLU A 225 -0.13 -8.16 -9.59
CA GLU A 225 -0.22 -7.84 -8.17
C GLU A 225 -1.61 -7.29 -7.84
N GLU A 226 -2.31 -7.97 -6.93
CA GLU A 226 -3.63 -7.54 -6.42
C GLU A 226 -3.42 -6.65 -5.20
N LEU A 227 -3.78 -5.36 -5.32
CA LEU A 227 -3.61 -4.34 -4.29
C LEU A 227 -4.80 -4.29 -3.34
N THR A 228 -6.02 -4.45 -3.87
CA THR A 228 -7.27 -4.48 -3.08
C THR A 228 -8.18 -5.61 -3.54
N THR A 229 -8.95 -6.17 -2.61
CA THR A 229 -10.01 -7.17 -2.88
C THR A 229 -11.39 -6.56 -2.61
N THR A 230 -12.32 -7.30 -2.01
CA THR A 230 -13.56 -6.73 -1.47
C THR A 230 -13.30 -6.13 -0.10
N THR A 231 -14.04 -5.08 0.27
CA THR A 231 -13.94 -4.46 1.60
C THR A 231 -14.15 -5.53 2.69
N GLU A 232 -15.07 -6.46 2.49
CA GLU A 232 -15.32 -7.58 3.41
C GLU A 232 -14.13 -8.53 3.57
N MET A 233 -13.40 -8.85 2.50
CA MET A 233 -12.23 -9.73 2.59
C MET A 233 -11.03 -9.00 3.19
N MET A 234 -10.87 -7.70 2.91
CA MET A 234 -9.83 -6.87 3.51
C MET A 234 -10.12 -6.61 5.00
N MET A 235 -11.40 -6.46 5.39
CA MET A 235 -11.85 -6.34 6.79
C MET A 235 -11.96 -7.70 7.51
N GLY A 236 -12.13 -8.81 6.79
CA GLY A 236 -12.29 -10.16 7.35
C GLY A 236 -11.03 -10.73 8.03
N ARG A 237 -9.95 -9.95 8.07
CA ARG A 237 -8.79 -10.17 8.95
C ARG A 237 -9.03 -9.71 10.40
N PHE A 238 -10.14 -9.01 10.65
CA PHE A 238 -10.69 -8.77 11.98
C PHE A 238 -11.66 -9.90 12.34
N GLU A 239 -11.78 -10.25 13.63
CA GLU A 239 -12.63 -11.36 14.11
C GLU A 239 -14.02 -11.33 13.44
N ARG A 240 -14.28 -12.34 12.59
CA ARG A 240 -15.59 -12.58 11.98
C ARG A 240 -16.66 -12.62 13.06
N ASP A 241 -17.71 -11.86 12.89
CA ASP A 241 -18.81 -11.82 13.85
C ASP A 241 -20.01 -12.66 13.39
N ALA A 242 -21.02 -12.73 14.25
CA ALA A 242 -22.22 -13.49 13.97
C ALA A 242 -22.97 -12.99 12.72
N PHE A 243 -22.81 -11.71 12.35
CA PHE A 243 -23.40 -11.15 11.13
C PHE A 243 -22.68 -11.62 9.88
N ASP A 244 -21.36 -11.79 9.90
CA ASP A 244 -20.64 -12.39 8.75
C ASP A 244 -21.15 -13.81 8.46
N THR A 245 -21.27 -14.62 9.51
CA THR A 245 -21.81 -15.99 9.36
C THR A 245 -23.27 -16.00 8.91
N LEU A 246 -24.08 -15.07 9.42
CA LEU A 246 -25.50 -14.93 9.07
C LEU A 246 -25.70 -14.62 7.58
N PHE A 247 -24.91 -13.69 7.04
CA PHE A 247 -24.97 -13.32 5.62
C PHE A 247 -24.46 -14.45 4.73
N ASP A 248 -23.36 -15.09 5.09
CA ASP A 248 -22.72 -16.13 4.26
C ASP A 248 -23.55 -17.43 4.19
N HIS A 249 -24.17 -17.83 5.31
CA HIS A 249 -24.70 -19.19 5.46
C HIS A 249 -26.19 -19.27 5.85
N ALA A 250 -26.85 -18.16 6.16
CA ALA A 250 -28.22 -18.19 6.67
C ALA A 250 -29.11 -17.01 6.21
N PRO A 251 -29.31 -16.84 4.88
CA PRO A 251 -30.14 -15.76 4.33
C PRO A 251 -31.59 -15.80 4.84
N ASP A 252 -32.14 -16.99 5.11
CA ASP A 252 -33.49 -17.12 5.67
C ASP A 252 -33.58 -16.53 7.08
N LYS A 253 -32.56 -16.70 7.91
CA LYS A 253 -32.49 -16.11 9.26
C LYS A 253 -32.29 -14.60 9.20
N LEU A 254 -31.58 -14.10 8.18
CA LEU A 254 -31.40 -12.67 7.97
C LEU A 254 -32.74 -11.95 7.82
N SER A 255 -33.68 -12.54 7.08
CA SER A 255 -35.03 -11.97 6.91
C SER A 255 -35.79 -11.81 8.24
N VAL A 256 -35.63 -12.78 9.15
CA VAL A 256 -36.24 -12.76 10.49
C VAL A 256 -35.61 -11.68 11.35
N VAL A 257 -34.28 -11.55 11.31
CA VAL A 257 -33.55 -10.50 12.02
C VAL A 257 -34.00 -9.12 11.54
N LYS A 258 -34.08 -8.89 10.22
CA LYS A 258 -34.59 -7.63 9.66
C LYS A 258 -35.97 -7.29 10.20
N LYS A 259 -36.92 -8.24 10.15
CA LYS A 259 -38.28 -8.03 10.64
C LYS A 259 -38.32 -7.70 12.14
N SER A 260 -37.49 -8.37 12.94
CA SER A 260 -37.36 -8.09 14.37
C SER A 260 -36.81 -6.68 14.64
N LEU A 261 -35.79 -6.26 13.88
CA LEU A 261 -35.21 -4.92 14.03
C LEU A 261 -36.17 -3.83 13.57
N ILE A 262 -36.90 -4.02 12.46
CA ILE A 262 -37.98 -3.12 12.02
C ILE A 262 -39.02 -2.96 13.13
N THR A 263 -39.46 -4.07 13.73
CA THR A 263 -40.44 -4.04 14.83
C THR A 263 -39.91 -3.25 16.03
N PHE A 264 -38.64 -3.45 16.39
CA PHE A 264 -37.99 -2.72 17.47
C PHE A 264 -37.89 -1.21 17.17
N VAL A 265 -37.35 -0.80 16.03
CA VAL A 265 -37.17 0.63 15.74
C VAL A 265 -38.51 1.34 15.63
N ASN A 266 -39.53 0.72 15.01
CA ASN A 266 -40.87 1.31 14.90
C ASN A 266 -41.59 1.40 16.24
N LYS A 267 -41.30 0.53 17.22
CA LYS A 267 -41.83 0.67 18.59
C LYS A 267 -41.49 2.05 19.18
N HIS A 268 -40.31 2.57 18.86
CA HIS A 268 -39.84 3.87 19.35
C HIS A 268 -40.16 5.00 18.36
N LEU A 269 -39.76 4.88 17.09
CA LEU A 269 -39.89 5.94 16.09
C LEU A 269 -41.35 6.32 15.76
N ASN A 270 -42.31 5.40 15.92
CA ASN A 270 -43.72 5.72 15.77
C ASN A 270 -44.22 6.75 16.80
N LYS A 271 -43.53 6.91 17.95
CA LYS A 271 -43.83 7.98 18.93
C LYS A 271 -43.63 9.39 18.32
N LEU A 272 -42.84 9.49 17.25
CA LEU A 272 -42.59 10.71 16.46
C LEU A 272 -43.31 10.70 15.11
N ASN A 273 -44.24 9.77 14.88
CA ASN A 273 -44.90 9.53 13.58
C ASN A 273 -43.92 9.19 12.44
N LEU A 274 -42.80 8.55 12.76
CA LEU A 274 -41.83 8.05 11.79
C LEU A 274 -41.95 6.54 11.67
N GLU A 275 -42.10 6.03 10.44
CA GLU A 275 -42.19 4.60 10.16
C GLU A 275 -41.00 4.15 9.31
N VAL A 276 -40.42 3.03 9.71
CA VAL A 276 -39.36 2.32 9.01
C VAL A 276 -39.93 1.08 8.34
N THR A 277 -39.82 1.02 7.02
CA THR A 277 -40.14 -0.13 6.18
C THR A 277 -38.90 -0.81 5.61
N GLU A 278 -37.83 -0.05 5.39
CA GLU A 278 -36.58 -0.49 4.76
C GLU A 278 -35.37 -0.08 5.61
N LEU A 279 -34.64 -1.07 6.13
CA LEU A 279 -33.45 -0.82 6.96
C LEU A 279 -32.25 -0.40 6.12
N GLU A 280 -32.24 -0.77 4.84
CA GLU A 280 -31.17 -0.53 3.87
C GLU A 280 -30.98 0.97 3.59
N THR A 281 -32.06 1.74 3.58
CA THR A 281 -32.07 3.11 3.06
C THR A 281 -32.41 4.16 4.10
N GLN A 282 -33.37 3.89 5.00
CA GLN A 282 -33.94 4.92 5.87
C GLN A 282 -33.04 5.34 7.05
N PHE A 283 -31.94 4.64 7.29
CA PHE A 283 -30.95 5.03 8.30
C PHE A 283 -29.69 5.71 7.71
N ALA A 284 -29.58 5.75 6.38
CA ALA A 284 -28.37 6.18 5.68
C ALA A 284 -28.07 7.67 5.82
N ASP A 285 -29.06 8.48 6.20
CA ASP A 285 -28.87 9.91 6.46
C ASP A 285 -28.55 10.24 7.93
N GLY A 286 -28.55 9.20 8.79
CA GLY A 286 -28.28 9.28 10.22
C GLY A 286 -29.39 9.92 11.07
N VAL A 287 -30.42 10.54 10.48
CA VAL A 287 -31.47 11.27 11.23
C VAL A 287 -32.25 10.31 12.11
N TYR A 288 -32.67 9.18 11.55
CA TYR A 288 -33.42 8.17 12.30
C TYR A 288 -32.57 7.52 13.40
N LEU A 289 -31.25 7.39 13.23
CA LEU A 289 -30.37 6.89 14.29
C LEU A 289 -30.28 7.87 15.46
N VAL A 290 -30.11 9.17 15.17
CA VAL A 290 -30.03 10.22 16.20
C VAL A 290 -31.35 10.31 16.98
N LEU A 291 -32.49 10.35 16.28
CA LEU A 291 -33.81 10.41 16.92
C LEU A 291 -34.10 9.14 17.73
N LEU A 292 -33.76 7.96 17.19
CA LEU A 292 -33.90 6.70 17.91
C LEU A 292 -33.08 6.71 19.21
N MET A 293 -31.84 7.20 19.18
CA MET A 293 -31.02 7.32 20.40
C MET A 293 -31.66 8.21 21.46
N GLY A 294 -32.17 9.39 21.08
CA GLY A 294 -32.88 10.27 22.01
C GLY A 294 -34.10 9.59 22.64
N LEU A 295 -34.87 8.81 21.86
CA LEU A 295 -36.02 8.07 22.37
C LEU A 295 -35.65 6.89 23.28
N LEU A 296 -34.50 6.24 23.03
CA LEU A 296 -34.04 5.08 23.82
C LEU A 296 -33.47 5.49 25.19
N GLU A 297 -32.85 6.66 25.25
CA GLU A 297 -32.25 7.23 26.47
C GLU A 297 -33.16 8.28 27.16
N ASP A 298 -34.38 8.48 26.62
CA ASP A 298 -35.39 9.41 27.14
C ASP A 298 -34.90 10.87 27.27
N TYR A 299 -34.19 11.35 26.25
CA TYR A 299 -33.77 12.75 26.16
C TYR A 299 -34.01 13.35 24.78
N PHE A 300 -34.11 14.68 24.75
CA PHE A 300 -34.19 15.43 23.51
C PHE A 300 -32.77 15.71 22.97
N VAL A 301 -32.53 15.34 21.71
CA VAL A 301 -31.30 15.71 21.01
C VAL A 301 -31.46 17.11 20.39
N PRO A 302 -30.64 18.11 20.76
CA PRO A 302 -30.74 19.44 20.17
C PRO A 302 -30.56 19.44 18.65
N LEU A 303 -31.50 20.06 17.93
CA LEU A 303 -31.50 20.10 16.45
C LEU A 303 -30.31 20.84 15.84
N HIS A 304 -29.52 21.58 16.63
CA HIS A 304 -28.31 22.24 16.13
C HIS A 304 -27.09 21.32 16.11
N ASN A 305 -27.17 20.12 16.71
CA ASN A 305 -26.06 19.16 16.75
C ASN A 305 -26.02 18.22 15.54
N PHE A 306 -27.10 18.16 14.76
CA PHE A 306 -27.22 17.28 13.61
C PHE A 306 -28.09 17.93 12.52
N TYR A 307 -27.95 17.46 11.29
CA TYR A 307 -28.70 17.97 10.15
C TYR A 307 -30.02 17.21 10.03
N LEU A 308 -31.16 17.89 10.19
CA LEU A 308 -32.48 17.24 10.05
C LEU A 308 -32.82 16.88 8.60
N THR A 309 -32.25 17.63 7.64
CA THR A 309 -32.41 17.41 6.20
C THR A 309 -31.02 17.42 5.54
N PRO A 310 -30.19 16.38 5.74
CA PRO A 310 -28.84 16.34 5.21
C PRO A 310 -28.86 16.14 3.69
N GLU A 311 -28.23 17.06 2.96
CA GLU A 311 -28.15 17.03 1.50
C GLU A 311 -26.81 16.47 1.01
N SER A 312 -25.72 16.78 1.71
CA SER A 312 -24.37 16.32 1.33
C SER A 312 -24.01 14.99 1.99
N PHE A 313 -23.06 14.27 1.38
CA PHE A 313 -22.48 13.06 1.96
C PHE A 313 -21.89 13.34 3.36
N ASP A 314 -21.14 14.44 3.50
CA ASP A 314 -20.52 14.83 4.77
C ASP A 314 -21.54 15.12 5.87
N GLN A 315 -22.68 15.74 5.54
CA GLN A 315 -23.76 15.98 6.51
C GLN A 315 -24.37 14.67 7.01
N LYS A 316 -24.52 13.66 6.13
CA LYS A 316 -25.00 12.33 6.51
C LYS A 316 -23.98 11.59 7.38
N VAL A 317 -22.70 11.63 7.01
CA VAL A 317 -21.60 11.05 7.78
C VAL A 317 -21.51 11.69 9.17
N HIS A 318 -21.66 13.02 9.25
CA HIS A 318 -21.73 13.76 10.52
C HIS A 318 -22.86 13.22 11.40
N ASN A 319 -24.08 13.09 10.87
CA ASN A 319 -25.22 12.59 11.64
C ASN A 319 -25.00 11.16 12.16
N VAL A 320 -24.48 10.26 11.33
CA VAL A 320 -24.20 8.88 11.75
C VAL A 320 -23.09 8.83 12.80
N SER A 321 -22.03 9.62 12.60
CA SER A 321 -20.92 9.74 13.57
C SER A 321 -21.42 10.24 14.92
N PHE A 322 -22.25 11.29 14.90
CA PHE A 322 -22.87 11.84 16.09
C PHE A 322 -23.78 10.81 16.79
N ALA A 323 -24.56 10.02 16.04
CA ALA A 323 -25.34 8.93 16.63
C ALA A 323 -24.45 7.88 17.31
N PHE A 324 -23.25 7.60 16.79
CA PHE A 324 -22.30 6.66 17.42
C PHE A 324 -21.66 7.24 18.68
N GLU A 325 -21.48 8.55 18.76
CA GLU A 325 -21.07 9.25 20.00
C GLU A 325 -22.17 9.10 21.05
N LEU A 326 -23.44 9.40 20.70
CA LEU A 326 -24.58 9.22 21.60
C LEU A 326 -24.71 7.77 22.11
N MET A 327 -24.43 6.78 21.27
CA MET A 327 -24.40 5.37 21.67
C MET A 327 -23.34 5.08 22.73
N GLN A 328 -22.13 5.63 22.55
CA GLN A 328 -21.03 5.48 23.49
C GLN A 328 -21.32 6.19 24.82
N ASP A 329 -21.89 7.39 24.77
CA ASP A 329 -22.32 8.14 25.95
C ASP A 329 -23.42 7.39 26.72
N GLY A 330 -24.33 6.72 26.01
CA GLY A 330 -25.30 5.80 26.61
C GLY A 330 -24.65 4.58 27.27
N GLY A 331 -23.40 4.25 26.96
CA GLY A 331 -22.65 3.11 27.51
C GLY A 331 -22.64 1.86 26.61
N LEU A 332 -22.92 2.01 25.31
CA LEU A 332 -22.62 0.96 24.32
C LEU A 332 -21.13 0.96 23.98
N LYS A 333 -20.63 -0.19 23.52
CA LYS A 333 -19.32 -0.22 22.85
C LYS A 333 -19.42 0.56 21.54
N LYS A 334 -18.34 1.24 21.16
CA LYS A 334 -18.22 1.89 19.85
C LYS A 334 -18.64 0.90 18.75
N PRO A 335 -19.59 1.27 17.87
CA PRO A 335 -19.99 0.41 16.76
C PRO A 335 -18.78 -0.01 15.92
N LYS A 336 -18.76 -1.27 15.47
CA LYS A 336 -17.73 -1.78 14.55
C LYS A 336 -17.86 -1.23 13.13
N ALA A 337 -19.08 -0.80 12.76
CA ALA A 337 -19.36 -0.20 11.46
C ALA A 337 -18.75 1.21 11.39
N ARG A 338 -18.28 1.61 10.20
CA ARG A 338 -17.92 3.01 9.96
C ARG A 338 -19.16 3.83 9.60
N PRO A 339 -19.22 5.11 9.96
CA PRO A 339 -20.31 5.99 9.56
C PRO A 339 -20.55 5.99 8.05
N GLU A 340 -19.47 6.03 7.26
CA GLU A 340 -19.51 6.04 5.79
C GLU A 340 -20.13 4.76 5.23
N ASP A 341 -19.96 3.61 5.89
CA ASP A 341 -20.56 2.35 5.42
C ASP A 341 -22.09 2.40 5.54
N VAL A 342 -22.62 2.97 6.62
CA VAL A 342 -24.06 3.19 6.81
C VAL A 342 -24.60 4.19 5.77
N VAL A 343 -23.89 5.30 5.53
CA VAL A 343 -24.29 6.31 4.53
C VAL A 343 -24.26 5.74 3.11
N ASN A 344 -23.34 4.81 2.83
CA ASN A 344 -23.24 4.10 1.55
C ASN A 344 -24.17 2.89 1.43
N LEU A 345 -25.21 2.79 2.27
CA LEU A 345 -26.24 1.75 2.21
C LEU A 345 -25.69 0.34 2.45
N ASP A 346 -24.60 0.19 3.20
CA ASP A 346 -24.14 -1.13 3.63
C ASP A 346 -25.11 -1.69 4.67
N LEU A 347 -25.96 -2.59 4.21
CA LEU A 347 -26.96 -3.25 5.04
C LEU A 347 -26.32 -4.00 6.20
N LYS A 348 -25.18 -4.66 5.99
CA LYS A 348 -24.52 -5.45 7.06
C LYS A 348 -24.09 -4.54 8.21
N SER A 349 -23.49 -3.39 7.91
CA SER A 349 -23.15 -2.35 8.89
C SER A 349 -24.37 -1.78 9.60
N THR A 350 -25.43 -1.46 8.84
CA THR A 350 -26.67 -0.92 9.43
C THR A 350 -27.32 -1.91 10.40
N LEU A 351 -27.39 -3.20 10.03
CA LEU A 351 -27.93 -4.24 10.91
C LEU A 351 -27.08 -4.44 12.17
N ARG A 352 -25.75 -4.38 12.07
CA ARG A 352 -24.86 -4.45 13.24
C ARG A 352 -25.14 -3.32 14.23
N VAL A 353 -25.27 -2.09 13.74
CA VAL A 353 -25.59 -0.91 14.56
C VAL A 353 -26.94 -1.10 15.26
N LEU A 354 -27.99 -1.41 14.51
CA LEU A 354 -29.34 -1.58 15.05
C LEU A 354 -29.46 -2.76 16.01
N TYR A 355 -28.71 -3.84 15.76
CA TYR A 355 -28.70 -4.99 16.64
C TYR A 355 -28.02 -4.71 17.99
N ASN A 356 -26.98 -3.87 18.00
CA ASN A 356 -26.37 -3.41 19.24
C ASN A 356 -27.37 -2.61 20.09
N LEU A 357 -28.14 -1.72 19.45
CA LEU A 357 -29.24 -1.01 20.12
C LEU A 357 -30.30 -1.99 20.64
N PHE A 358 -30.79 -2.88 19.78
CA PHE A 358 -31.80 -3.88 20.15
C PHE A 358 -31.35 -4.71 21.37
N THR A 359 -30.11 -5.21 21.37
CA THR A 359 -29.60 -6.06 22.45
C THR A 359 -29.65 -5.36 23.80
N LYS A 360 -29.35 -4.06 23.82
CA LYS A 360 -29.36 -3.26 25.04
C LYS A 360 -30.75 -2.78 25.43
N TYR A 361 -31.54 -2.27 24.48
CA TYR A 361 -32.79 -1.58 24.77
C TYR A 361 -34.06 -2.36 24.44
N LYS A 362 -33.99 -3.65 24.07
CA LYS A 362 -35.18 -4.47 23.78
C LYS A 362 -36.26 -4.47 24.87
N ASN A 363 -35.88 -4.18 26.11
CA ASN A 363 -36.79 -4.14 27.27
C ASN A 363 -37.26 -2.72 27.63
N VAL A 364 -36.80 -1.69 26.92
CA VAL A 364 -37.23 -0.30 27.15
C VAL A 364 -38.58 -0.08 26.48
N GLU A 365 -39.48 0.62 27.16
CA GLU A 365 -40.87 0.87 26.72
C GLU A 365 -41.04 2.11 25.84
#